data_AF-A0A7S2GA28-F1
#
_entry.id   AF-A0A7S2GA28-F1
#
_cell.length_a   1.000
_cell.length_b   1.000
_cell.length_c   1.000
_cell.angle_alpha   90.00
_cell.angle_beta   90.00
_cell.angle_gamma   90.00
#
_symmetry.space_group_name_H-M   'P 1'
#
loop_
_entity.id
_entity.type
_entity.pdbx_description
1 polymer ?
#
loop_
_entity_poly.entity_id
_entity_poly.type
_entity_poly.pdbx_seq_one_letter_code
_entity_poly.pdbx_strand_id
1 'polypeptide(L)'
;VQAGMYRLWLVTTLLGISTAHRTVHNSIWIRGGSTASVEELYELSCEKVVREILQNSQDTIEAFAQEIERENCVADFGIKSGIVLDDALASFSNEAPSPGDDESHAAIFASKMKDLEKAIDSPLHVLFMKQLSLLRNKVLKLYKHDVKLTDSSDYAAIVAADHLFSKEAEASVRPASTWDFLSERTSLQSTLSDIAQSKKKIVDTRIKAAGRQRKALQMVQSHYNNIQQLQRIAYGQASPWNVGVAYRLPETNINLSFGRQGGRTNVQISCVPEDSSNLLGRDGFTGGVNPGNVGMTVNLAV
;
A
#
# COMPACT_ATOMS: atom_id res chain seq x y z
N VAL A 1 23.40 -7.91 -15.71
CA VAL A 1 23.77 -9.33 -15.51
C VAL A 1 23.80 -9.54 -14.01
N GLN A 2 22.74 -10.03 -13.38
CA GLN A 2 22.24 -11.40 -13.48
C GLN A 2 20.74 -11.41 -13.17
N ALA A 3 19.98 -12.01 -14.09
CA ALA A 3 18.56 -12.28 -13.98
C ALA A 3 18.32 -13.65 -13.32
N GLY A 4 17.10 -13.88 -12.84
CA GLY A 4 16.60 -15.22 -12.49
C GLY A 4 15.76 -15.19 -11.23
N MET A 5 14.46 -14.95 -11.36
CA MET A 5 13.44 -16.02 -11.31
C MET A 5 13.24 -16.57 -9.90
N TYR A 6 12.23 -16.08 -9.18
CA TYR A 6 11.23 -16.94 -8.53
C TYR A 6 9.87 -16.24 -8.58
N ARG A 7 9.05 -16.74 -9.52
CA ARG A 7 7.61 -16.48 -9.64
C ARG A 7 6.88 -17.46 -8.71
N LEU A 8 5.74 -17.01 -8.20
CA LEU A 8 4.55 -17.80 -7.84
C LEU A 8 4.78 -19.00 -6.89
N TRP A 9 4.44 -18.78 -5.61
CA TRP A 9 3.56 -19.70 -4.91
C TRP A 9 2.39 -18.89 -4.36
N LEU A 10 1.23 -19.20 -4.92
CA LEU A 10 -0.10 -18.79 -4.49
C LEU A 10 -0.62 -19.97 -3.65
N VAL A 11 -1.57 -19.69 -2.75
CA VAL A 11 -2.51 -20.64 -2.14
C VAL A 11 -2.10 -21.22 -0.77
N THR A 12 -2.96 -20.90 0.21
CA THR A 12 -3.30 -21.63 1.44
C THR A 12 -2.28 -21.78 2.56
N THR A 13 -2.34 -20.85 3.51
CA THR A 13 -2.23 -21.16 4.94
C THR A 13 -3.62 -20.95 5.54
N LEU A 14 -4.51 -21.94 5.38
CA LEU A 14 -4.92 -22.84 6.47
C LEU A 14 -5.42 -22.08 7.71
N LEU A 15 -6.62 -21.52 7.56
CA LEU A 15 -7.66 -21.58 8.58
C LEU A 15 -7.87 -23.05 8.98
N GLY A 16 -7.07 -23.48 9.94
CA GLY A 16 -7.25 -24.72 10.68
C GLY A 16 -7.97 -24.44 12.00
N ILE A 17 -9.13 -23.79 11.95
CA ILE A 17 -10.13 -24.03 12.99
C ILE A 17 -11.01 -25.13 12.41
N SER A 18 -10.47 -26.35 12.55
CA SER A 18 -11.26 -27.56 12.46
C SER A 18 -12.50 -27.36 13.31
N THR A 19 -13.65 -27.45 12.66
CA THR A 19 -14.95 -27.66 13.29
C THR A 19 -14.88 -29.01 14.01
N ALA A 20 -14.21 -29.04 15.15
CA ALA A 20 -14.46 -30.04 16.15
C ALA A 20 -15.86 -29.73 16.66
N HIS A 21 -16.85 -30.38 16.05
CA HIS A 21 -18.08 -30.75 16.72
C HIS A 21 -17.65 -31.53 17.97
N ARG A 22 -17.33 -30.80 19.04
CA ARG A 22 -17.35 -31.33 20.37
C ARG A 22 -18.82 -31.29 20.74
N THR A 23 -19.55 -32.30 20.30
CA THR A 23 -20.67 -32.83 21.05
C THR A 23 -20.10 -33.17 22.41
N VAL A 24 -20.10 -32.19 23.31
CA VAL A 24 -19.94 -32.43 24.73
C VAL A 24 -21.22 -33.17 25.10
N HIS A 25 -21.18 -34.49 24.95
CA HIS A 25 -22.02 -35.38 25.72
C HIS A 25 -21.57 -35.18 27.17
N ASN A 26 -22.08 -34.10 27.79
CA ASN A 26 -22.17 -34.04 29.23
C ASN A 26 -23.30 -35.02 29.57
N SER A 27 -22.92 -36.30 29.68
CA SER A 27 -23.70 -37.25 30.46
C SER A 27 -23.71 -36.72 31.89
N ILE A 28 -24.68 -35.86 32.19
CA ILE A 28 -25.06 -35.51 33.55
C ILE A 28 -25.50 -36.82 34.18
N TRP A 29 -24.61 -37.38 35.00
CA TRP A 29 -24.99 -38.38 35.97
C TRP A 29 -25.95 -37.69 36.93
N ILE A 30 -27.25 -37.92 36.74
CA ILE A 30 -28.30 -37.58 37.69
C ILE A 30 -28.03 -38.45 38.92
N ARG A 31 -27.28 -37.90 39.87
CA ARG A 31 -26.99 -38.52 41.15
C ARG A 31 -27.86 -37.85 42.21
N GLY A 32 -28.93 -38.54 42.59
CA GLY A 32 -29.69 -38.28 43.81
C GLY A 32 -30.74 -37.19 43.68
N GLY A 33 -31.99 -37.55 43.98
CA GLY A 33 -33.12 -36.63 43.99
C GLY A 33 -32.92 -35.44 44.91
N SER A 34 -32.81 -34.26 44.31
CA SER A 34 -33.25 -33.00 44.88
C SER A 34 -34.26 -32.47 43.89
N THR A 35 -35.50 -32.23 44.32
CA THR A 35 -36.46 -31.46 43.52
C THR A 35 -35.78 -30.14 43.19
N ALA A 36 -35.48 -29.89 41.91
CA ALA A 36 -34.90 -28.63 41.48
C ALA A 36 -35.69 -27.48 42.11
N SER A 37 -34.99 -26.52 42.71
CA SER A 37 -35.66 -25.41 43.35
C SER A 37 -36.47 -24.64 42.30
N VAL A 38 -37.54 -23.96 42.72
CA VAL A 38 -38.35 -23.13 41.81
C VAL A 38 -37.47 -22.10 41.09
N GLU A 39 -36.43 -21.60 41.78
CA GLU A 39 -35.42 -20.68 41.26
C GLU A 39 -34.54 -21.31 40.16
N GLU A 40 -34.08 -22.55 40.33
CA GLU A 40 -33.29 -23.28 39.32
C GLU A 40 -34.13 -23.57 38.05
N LEU A 41 -35.41 -23.89 38.21
CA LEU A 41 -36.32 -24.11 37.10
C LEU A 41 -36.61 -22.81 36.33
N TYR A 42 -36.77 -21.70 37.05
CA TYR A 42 -36.93 -20.38 36.46
C TYR A 42 -35.66 -19.97 35.69
N GLU A 43 -34.48 -20.13 36.29
CA GLU A 43 -33.20 -19.84 35.64
C GLU A 43 -33.04 -20.64 34.34
N LEU A 44 -33.34 -21.94 34.37
CA LEU A 44 -33.23 -22.81 33.20
C LEU A 44 -34.22 -22.41 32.08
N SER A 45 -35.41 -21.93 32.45
CA SER A 45 -36.39 -21.41 31.48
C SER A 45 -35.92 -20.12 30.82
N CYS A 46 -35.37 -19.17 31.59
CA CYS A 46 -34.76 -17.95 31.07
C CYS A 46 -33.56 -18.26 30.18
N GLU A 47 -32.71 -19.22 30.57
CA GLU A 47 -31.55 -19.61 29.78
C GLU A 47 -31.94 -20.21 28.43
N LYS A 48 -33.04 -20.97 28.38
CA LYS A 48 -33.57 -21.51 27.12
C LYS A 48 -33.95 -20.39 26.15
N VAL A 49 -34.67 -19.38 26.63
CA VAL A 49 -35.08 -18.20 25.83
C VAL A 49 -33.86 -17.40 25.40
N VAL A 50 -32.89 -17.16 26.29
CA VAL A 50 -31.62 -16.50 25.96
C VAL A 50 -30.89 -17.21 24.82
N ARG A 51 -30.81 -18.55 24.83
CA ARG A 51 -30.13 -19.30 23.75
C ARG A 51 -30.86 -19.18 22.41
N GLU A 52 -32.19 -19.20 22.41
CA GLU A 52 -32.99 -19.07 21.20
C GLU A 52 -32.82 -17.68 20.57
N ILE A 53 -32.90 -16.62 21.38
CA ILE A 53 -32.68 -15.24 20.93
C ILE A 53 -31.24 -15.05 20.45
N LEU A 54 -30.26 -15.56 21.20
CA LEU A 54 -28.86 -15.50 20.78
C LEU A 54 -28.62 -16.16 19.43
N GLN A 55 -29.25 -17.30 19.17
CA GLN A 55 -29.12 -17.98 17.88
C GLN A 55 -29.71 -17.13 16.75
N ASN A 56 -30.89 -16.54 16.95
CA ASN A 56 -31.52 -15.67 15.97
C ASN A 56 -30.69 -14.39 15.71
N SER A 57 -30.16 -13.77 16.76
CA SER A 57 -29.27 -12.61 16.63
C SER A 57 -27.96 -12.98 15.95
N GLN A 58 -27.41 -14.17 16.20
CA GLN A 58 -26.16 -14.64 15.62
C GLN A 58 -26.22 -14.71 14.08
N ASP A 59 -27.35 -15.11 13.50
CA ASP A 59 -27.53 -15.16 12.06
C ASP A 59 -27.40 -13.76 11.42
N THR A 60 -27.95 -12.73 12.08
CA THR A 60 -27.84 -11.33 11.63
C THR A 60 -26.40 -10.80 11.78
N ILE A 61 -25.73 -11.16 12.87
CA ILE A 61 -24.33 -10.80 13.11
C ILE A 61 -23.43 -11.46 12.07
N GLU A 62 -23.71 -12.71 11.70
CA GLU A 62 -22.96 -13.44 10.68
C GLU A 62 -23.16 -12.81 9.29
N ALA A 63 -24.37 -12.33 8.97
CA ALA A 63 -24.61 -11.57 7.74
C ALA A 63 -23.72 -10.31 7.67
N PHE A 64 -23.60 -9.55 8.77
CA PHE A 64 -22.67 -8.41 8.82
C PHE A 64 -21.21 -8.86 8.71
N ALA A 65 -20.84 -9.96 9.35
CA ALA A 65 -19.50 -10.52 9.25
C ALA A 65 -19.13 -10.87 7.80
N GLN A 66 -20.04 -11.50 7.05
CA GLN A 66 -19.83 -11.85 5.65
C GLN A 66 -19.67 -10.62 4.74
N GLU A 67 -20.41 -9.54 4.98
CA GLU A 67 -20.22 -8.29 4.24
C GLU A 67 -18.83 -7.68 4.49
N ILE A 68 -18.41 -7.63 5.75
CA ILE A 68 -17.09 -7.11 6.17
C ILE A 68 -15.96 -7.97 5.61
N GLU A 69 -16.12 -9.30 5.60
CA GLU A 69 -15.13 -10.23 5.04
C GLU A 69 -14.94 -10.08 3.53
N ARG A 70 -15.98 -9.61 2.82
CA ARG A 70 -15.90 -9.27 1.39
C ARG A 70 -15.25 -7.90 1.13
N GLU A 71 -14.58 -7.32 2.14
CA GLU A 71 -14.00 -5.98 2.13
C GLU A 71 -15.02 -4.85 1.91
N ASN A 72 -16.31 -5.11 2.12
CA ASN A 72 -17.35 -4.10 2.01
C ASN A 72 -17.65 -3.50 3.38
N CYS A 73 -17.74 -2.17 3.43
CA CYS A 73 -18.16 -1.47 4.64
C CYS A 73 -19.69 -1.56 4.76
N VAL A 74 -20.19 -2.06 5.89
CA VAL A 74 -21.63 -2.07 6.18
C VAL A 74 -22.10 -0.62 6.38
N ALA A 75 -23.05 -0.16 5.57
CA ALA A 75 -23.65 1.16 5.74
C ALA A 75 -24.50 1.20 7.02
N ASP A 76 -24.39 2.32 7.76
CA ASP A 76 -25.13 2.58 9.00
C ASP A 76 -25.00 1.46 10.04
N PHE A 77 -23.81 0.86 10.13
CA PHE A 77 -23.51 -0.24 11.05
C PHE A 77 -23.89 0.09 12.50
N GLY A 78 -23.68 1.34 12.93
CA GLY A 78 -24.04 1.78 14.28
C GLY A 78 -25.53 1.66 14.58
N ILE A 79 -26.38 2.05 13.62
CA ILE A 79 -27.84 1.94 13.77
C ILE A 79 -28.27 0.48 13.70
N LYS A 80 -27.75 -0.30 12.74
CA LYS A 80 -28.09 -1.71 12.57
C LYS A 80 -27.71 -2.56 13.79
N SER A 81 -26.53 -2.32 14.35
CA SER A 81 -26.08 -3.00 15.57
C SER A 81 -26.89 -2.61 16.80
N GLY A 82 -27.39 -1.37 16.86
CA GLY A 82 -28.37 -0.93 17.86
C GLY A 82 -29.67 -1.70 17.75
N ILE A 83 -30.25 -1.76 16.54
CA ILE A 83 -31.50 -2.48 16.28
C ILE A 83 -31.39 -3.95 16.67
N VAL A 84 -30.30 -4.65 16.32
CA VAL A 84 -30.11 -6.06 16.70
C VAL A 84 -30.13 -6.27 18.21
N LEU A 85 -29.52 -5.34 18.96
CA LEU A 85 -29.51 -5.42 20.42
C LEU A 85 -30.88 -5.07 21.01
N ASP A 86 -31.51 -4.01 20.54
CA ASP A 86 -32.83 -3.56 21.01
C ASP A 86 -33.90 -4.63 20.72
N ASP A 87 -33.86 -5.23 19.53
CA ASP A 87 -34.77 -6.33 19.14
C ASP A 87 -34.54 -7.57 20.00
N ALA A 88 -33.29 -7.91 20.33
CA ALA A 88 -32.98 -9.04 21.21
C ALA A 88 -33.46 -8.80 22.66
N LEU A 89 -33.26 -7.60 23.20
CA LEU A 89 -33.73 -7.22 24.53
C LEU A 89 -35.26 -7.16 24.59
N ALA A 90 -35.91 -6.63 23.55
CA ALA A 90 -37.36 -6.61 23.43
C ALA A 90 -37.93 -8.04 23.34
N SER A 91 -37.33 -8.91 22.52
CA SER A 91 -37.72 -10.31 22.41
C SER A 91 -37.56 -11.04 23.74
N PHE A 92 -36.47 -10.80 24.47
CA PHE A 92 -36.26 -11.38 25.80
C PHE A 92 -37.33 -10.91 26.78
N SER A 93 -37.66 -9.61 26.79
CA SER A 93 -38.70 -9.08 27.68
C SER A 93 -40.11 -9.64 27.42
N ASN A 94 -40.39 -10.07 26.18
CA ASN A 94 -41.69 -10.62 25.78
C ASN A 94 -41.79 -12.14 25.94
N GLU A 95 -40.71 -12.87 25.70
CA GLU A 95 -40.68 -14.34 25.69
C GLU A 95 -40.23 -14.95 27.03
N ALA A 96 -39.45 -14.21 27.81
CA ALA A 96 -39.00 -14.70 29.11
C ALA A 96 -40.17 -14.75 30.12
N PRO A 97 -40.16 -15.73 31.03
CA PRO A 97 -41.17 -15.80 32.08
C PRO A 97 -41.10 -14.56 32.96
N SER A 98 -42.27 -13.98 33.28
CA SER A 98 -42.34 -12.78 34.12
C SER A 98 -41.80 -13.08 35.52
N PRO A 99 -40.96 -12.20 36.10
CA PRO A 99 -40.40 -12.41 37.44
C PRO A 99 -41.44 -12.36 38.58
N GLY A 100 -42.67 -11.92 38.31
CA GLY A 100 -43.71 -11.79 39.34
C GLY A 100 -43.32 -10.82 40.46
N ASP A 101 -43.78 -11.08 41.69
CA ASP A 101 -43.46 -10.30 42.90
C ASP A 101 -42.19 -10.83 43.61
N ASP A 102 -41.53 -11.86 43.07
CA ASP A 102 -40.38 -12.51 43.71
C ASP A 102 -39.07 -11.76 43.42
N GLU A 103 -38.44 -11.21 44.46
CA GLU A 103 -37.17 -10.47 44.34
C GLU A 103 -36.04 -11.32 43.73
N SER A 104 -36.03 -12.65 43.99
CA SER A 104 -35.01 -13.55 43.44
C SER A 104 -35.18 -13.77 41.94
N HIS A 105 -36.40 -13.96 41.44
CA HIS A 105 -36.69 -14.06 40.01
C HIS A 105 -36.39 -12.74 39.27
N ALA A 106 -36.66 -11.59 39.90
CA ALA A 106 -36.29 -10.29 39.35
C ALA A 106 -34.77 -10.12 39.24
N ALA A 107 -34.01 -10.55 40.24
CA ALA A 107 -32.55 -10.53 40.21
C ALA A 107 -31.97 -11.46 39.12
N ILE A 108 -32.51 -12.68 38.99
CA ILE A 108 -32.11 -13.63 37.94
C ILE A 108 -32.42 -13.05 36.56
N PHE A 109 -33.62 -12.50 36.36
CA PHE A 109 -34.02 -11.87 35.10
C PHE A 109 -33.06 -10.73 34.70
N ALA A 110 -32.77 -9.81 35.63
CA ALA A 110 -31.86 -8.70 35.38
C ALA A 110 -30.42 -9.18 35.07
N SER A 111 -29.95 -10.22 35.77
CA SER A 111 -28.64 -10.82 35.48
C SER A 111 -28.59 -11.42 34.08
N LYS A 112 -29.61 -12.21 33.70
CA LYS A 112 -29.67 -12.84 32.37
C LYS A 112 -29.81 -11.83 31.24
N MET A 113 -30.56 -10.74 31.46
CA MET A 113 -30.68 -9.66 30.49
C MET A 113 -29.32 -8.98 30.24
N LYS A 114 -28.55 -8.72 31.30
CA LYS A 114 -27.19 -8.17 31.19
C LYS A 114 -26.22 -9.15 30.52
N ASP A 115 -26.32 -10.44 30.81
CA ASP A 115 -25.50 -11.47 30.19
C ASP A 115 -25.80 -11.60 28.69
N LEU A 116 -27.08 -11.52 28.30
CA LEU A 116 -27.54 -11.47 26.90
C LEU A 116 -26.96 -10.25 26.18
N GLU A 117 -27.07 -9.07 26.79
CA GLU A 117 -26.52 -7.82 26.23
C GLU A 117 -25.02 -7.96 25.94
N LYS A 118 -24.26 -8.48 26.92
CA LYS A 118 -22.81 -8.68 26.79
C LYS A 118 -22.46 -9.73 25.74
N ALA A 119 -23.25 -10.81 25.63
CA ALA A 119 -23.04 -11.88 24.67
C ALA A 119 -23.24 -11.41 23.22
N ILE A 120 -24.18 -10.48 22.98
CA ILE A 120 -24.43 -9.86 21.67
C ILE A 120 -23.44 -8.72 21.39
N ASP A 121 -23.12 -7.90 22.40
CA ASP A 121 -22.22 -6.75 22.26
C ASP A 121 -20.80 -7.17 21.86
N SER A 122 -20.27 -8.24 22.45
CA SER A 122 -18.90 -8.70 22.21
C SER A 122 -18.59 -9.01 20.74
N PRO A 123 -19.36 -9.85 20.01
CA PRO A 123 -19.11 -10.11 18.60
C PRO A 123 -19.36 -8.86 17.72
N LEU A 124 -20.37 -8.03 18.04
CA LEU A 124 -20.61 -6.79 17.32
C LEU A 124 -19.44 -5.81 17.44
N HIS A 125 -18.82 -5.71 18.62
CA HIS A 125 -17.63 -4.88 18.82
C HIS A 125 -16.44 -5.37 17.99
N VAL A 126 -16.25 -6.69 17.86
CA VAL A 126 -15.21 -7.25 16.97
C VAL A 126 -15.44 -6.84 15.52
N LEU A 127 -16.69 -6.87 15.05
CA LEU A 127 -17.05 -6.42 13.71
C LEU A 127 -16.85 -4.92 13.53
N PHE A 128 -17.18 -4.11 14.53
CA PHE A 128 -16.90 -2.67 14.55
C PHE A 128 -15.40 -2.38 14.36
N MET A 129 -14.52 -3.07 15.09
CA MET A 129 -13.07 -2.89 14.94
C MET A 129 -12.57 -3.29 13.54
N LYS A 130 -13.11 -4.38 12.97
CA LYS A 130 -12.80 -4.78 11.59
C LYS A 130 -13.27 -3.71 10.58
N GLN A 131 -14.49 -3.20 10.75
CA GLN A 131 -15.06 -2.12 9.93
C GLN A 131 -14.17 -0.88 9.97
N LEU A 132 -13.69 -0.44 11.15
CA LEU A 132 -12.77 0.70 11.26
C LEU A 132 -11.47 0.50 10.47
N SER A 133 -10.90 -0.71 10.51
CA SER A 133 -9.71 -1.04 9.72
C SER A 133 -9.96 -0.97 8.22
N LEU A 134 -11.14 -1.43 7.76
CA LEU A 134 -11.54 -1.30 6.35
C LEU A 134 -11.74 0.16 5.94
N LEU A 135 -12.41 0.95 6.78
CA LEU A 135 -12.60 2.39 6.57
C LEU A 135 -11.26 3.12 6.45
N ARG A 136 -10.32 2.83 7.35
CA ARG A 136 -8.95 3.35 7.28
C ARG A 136 -8.28 3.00 5.94
N ASN A 137 -8.38 1.75 5.50
CA ASN A 137 -7.80 1.31 4.24
C ASN A 137 -8.47 1.98 3.02
N LYS A 138 -9.79 2.16 3.05
CA LYS A 138 -10.56 2.86 2.01
C LYS A 138 -10.12 4.31 1.90
N VAL A 139 -10.04 5.02 3.02
CA VAL A 139 -9.60 6.42 3.07
C VAL A 139 -8.15 6.56 2.60
N LEU A 140 -7.26 5.66 2.99
CA LEU A 140 -5.87 5.66 2.50
C LEU A 140 -5.77 5.40 0.99
N LYS A 141 -6.63 4.55 0.42
CA LYS A 141 -6.70 4.33 -1.03
C LYS A 141 -7.14 5.62 -1.75
N LEU A 142 -8.18 6.29 -1.23
CA LEU A 142 -8.66 7.57 -1.77
C LEU A 142 -7.59 8.66 -1.68
N TYR A 143 -6.95 8.83 -0.52
CA TYR A 143 -5.86 9.79 -0.33
C TYR A 143 -4.72 9.56 -1.33
N LYS A 144 -4.25 8.31 -1.49
CA LYS A 144 -3.19 7.97 -2.45
C LYS A 144 -3.60 8.22 -3.90
N HIS A 145 -4.88 8.11 -4.22
CA HIS A 145 -5.41 8.41 -5.54
C HIS A 145 -5.48 9.92 -5.79
N ASP A 146 -6.02 10.68 -4.84
CA ASP A 146 -6.20 12.12 -4.93
C ASP A 146 -4.86 12.86 -5.01
N VAL A 147 -3.87 12.43 -4.23
CA VAL A 147 -2.51 12.99 -4.25
C VAL A 147 -1.75 12.69 -5.55
N LYS A 148 -2.16 11.65 -6.30
CA LYS A 148 -1.56 11.32 -7.61
C LYS A 148 -2.19 12.11 -8.76
N LEU A 149 -3.50 12.30 -8.71
CA LEU A 149 -4.24 12.98 -9.78
C LEU A 149 -4.22 14.49 -9.63
N THR A 150 -4.25 14.96 -8.40
CA THR A 150 -4.36 16.37 -8.07
C THR A 150 -3.04 16.79 -7.46
N ASP A 151 -2.40 17.82 -8.03
CA ASP A 151 -1.30 18.55 -7.38
C ASP A 151 -1.82 19.38 -6.18
N SER A 152 -2.92 18.93 -5.56
CA SER A 152 -3.49 19.48 -4.34
C SER A 152 -2.46 19.43 -3.22
N SER A 153 -2.42 20.50 -2.42
CA SER A 153 -1.60 20.56 -1.22
C SER A 153 -1.85 19.34 -0.32
N ASP A 154 -0.78 18.63 0.05
CA ASP A 154 -0.84 17.42 0.88
C ASP A 154 -1.64 17.66 2.17
N TYR A 155 -1.58 18.88 2.72
CA TYR A 155 -2.34 19.26 3.91
C TYR A 155 -3.86 19.18 3.71
N ALA A 156 -4.37 19.71 2.59
CA ALA A 156 -5.80 19.70 2.30
C ALA A 156 -6.31 18.27 2.09
N ALA A 157 -5.53 17.42 1.42
CA ALA A 157 -5.86 16.02 1.21
C ALA A 157 -5.87 15.22 2.53
N ILE A 158 -4.96 15.51 3.47
CA ILE A 158 -4.94 14.89 4.80
C ILE A 158 -6.20 15.27 5.60
N VAL A 159 -6.58 16.55 5.61
CA VAL A 159 -7.77 17.02 6.33
C VAL A 159 -9.05 16.42 5.74
N ALA A 160 -9.16 16.36 4.42
CA ALA A 160 -10.29 15.72 3.74
C ALA A 160 -10.39 14.23 4.12
N ALA A 161 -9.26 13.51 4.14
CA ALA A 161 -9.21 12.11 4.53
C ALA A 161 -9.64 11.89 5.99
N ASP A 162 -9.14 12.69 6.94
CA ASP A 162 -9.52 12.60 8.37
C ASP A 162 -11.01 12.91 8.60
N HIS A 163 -11.56 13.90 7.89
CA HIS A 163 -12.98 14.23 7.95
C HIS A 163 -13.85 13.10 7.39
N LEU A 164 -13.48 12.51 6.25
CA LEU A 164 -14.20 11.36 5.68
C LEU A 164 -14.17 10.15 6.62
N PHE A 165 -13.01 9.85 7.21
CA PHE A 165 -12.89 8.77 8.20
C PHE A 165 -13.77 9.04 9.41
N SER A 166 -13.70 10.24 10.00
CA SER A 166 -14.47 10.58 11.21
C SER A 166 -15.97 10.46 10.96
N LYS A 167 -16.46 10.95 9.82
CA LYS A 167 -17.87 10.85 9.44
C LYS A 167 -18.34 9.40 9.29
N GLU A 168 -17.58 8.55 8.58
CA GLU A 168 -17.96 7.14 8.37
C GLU A 168 -17.79 6.31 9.66
N ALA A 169 -16.81 6.64 10.49
CA ALA A 169 -16.60 6.01 11.79
C ALA A 169 -17.72 6.36 12.78
N GLU A 170 -18.14 7.63 12.86
CA GLU A 170 -19.28 8.07 13.69
C GLU A 170 -20.57 7.35 13.30
N ALA A 171 -20.85 7.17 12.01
CA ALA A 171 -22.00 6.39 11.54
C ALA A 171 -21.91 4.89 11.89
N SER A 172 -20.71 4.39 12.20
CA SER A 172 -20.48 3.01 12.60
C SER A 172 -20.53 2.80 14.12
N VAL A 173 -20.52 3.87 14.93
CA VAL A 173 -20.63 3.78 16.39
C VAL A 173 -22.09 3.53 16.78
N ARG A 174 -22.32 2.53 17.62
CA ARG A 174 -23.66 2.24 18.15
C ARG A 174 -24.09 3.33 19.14
N PRO A 175 -25.35 3.83 19.08
CA PRO A 175 -25.87 4.73 20.09
C PRO A 175 -25.84 4.07 21.48
N ALA A 176 -25.57 4.85 22.52
CA ALA A 176 -25.46 4.40 23.91
C ALA A 176 -24.35 3.35 24.20
N SER A 177 -23.41 3.12 23.27
CA SER A 177 -22.25 2.25 23.49
C SER A 177 -21.03 2.99 24.03
N THR A 178 -20.10 2.23 24.59
CA THR A 178 -18.76 2.68 25.01
C THR A 178 -17.72 2.60 23.89
N TRP A 179 -18.12 2.21 22.68
CA TRP A 179 -17.21 2.02 21.55
C TRP A 179 -16.60 3.35 21.09
N ASP A 180 -15.28 3.36 20.90
CA ASP A 180 -14.54 4.52 20.43
C ASP A 180 -13.72 4.20 19.16
N PHE A 181 -13.41 5.24 18.39
CA PHE A 181 -12.59 5.14 17.18
C PHE A 181 -11.32 6.00 17.26
N LEU A 182 -11.01 6.55 18.43
CA LEU A 182 -9.91 7.49 18.63
C LEU A 182 -8.54 6.84 18.37
N SER A 183 -8.37 5.58 18.75
CA SER A 183 -7.16 4.80 18.50
C SER A 183 -6.88 4.65 17.00
N GLU A 184 -7.89 4.26 16.22
CA GLU A 184 -7.81 4.11 14.77
C GLU A 184 -7.64 5.45 14.05
N ARG A 185 -8.29 6.52 14.53
CA ARG A 185 -8.07 7.88 14.01
C ARG A 185 -6.63 8.33 14.19
N THR A 186 -6.07 8.13 15.39
CA THR A 186 -4.67 8.49 15.69
C THR A 186 -3.70 7.69 14.82
N SER A 187 -3.98 6.41 14.61
CA SER A 187 -3.24 5.55 13.67
C SER A 187 -3.29 6.09 12.24
N LEU A 188 -4.48 6.43 11.74
CA LEU A 188 -4.66 7.03 10.41
C LEU A 188 -3.85 8.32 10.27
N GLN A 189 -3.94 9.24 11.23
CA GLN A 189 -3.22 10.51 11.21
C GLN A 189 -1.70 10.32 11.17
N SER A 190 -1.16 9.37 11.94
CA SER A 190 0.26 9.00 11.88
C SER A 190 0.64 8.52 10.48
N THR A 191 -0.12 7.57 9.92
CA THR A 191 0.19 7.02 8.59
C THR A 191 0.11 8.06 7.47
N LEU A 192 -0.85 8.99 7.54
CA LEU A 192 -0.98 10.09 6.58
C LEU A 192 0.21 11.05 6.66
N SER A 193 0.63 11.41 7.87
CA SER A 193 1.83 12.23 8.11
C SER A 193 3.09 11.56 7.58
N ASP A 194 3.26 10.26 7.84
CA ASP A 194 4.41 9.49 7.36
C ASP A 194 4.48 9.44 5.83
N ILE A 195 3.33 9.25 5.16
CA ILE A 195 3.27 9.27 3.70
C ILE A 195 3.64 10.65 3.15
N ALA A 196 3.13 11.73 3.75
CA ALA A 196 3.45 13.10 3.34
C ALA A 196 4.95 13.42 3.54
N GLN A 197 5.53 13.02 4.68
CA GLN A 197 6.97 13.19 4.93
C GLN A 197 7.82 12.38 3.96
N SER A 198 7.41 11.14 3.65
CA SER A 198 8.09 10.29 2.67
C SER A 198 8.08 10.94 1.28
N LYS A 199 6.94 11.46 0.84
CA LYS A 199 6.81 12.22 -0.42
C LYS A 199 7.77 13.41 -0.46
N LYS A 200 7.82 14.22 0.61
CA LYS A 200 8.75 15.35 0.72
C LYS A 200 10.21 14.92 0.60
N LYS A 201 10.62 13.82 1.26
CA LYS A 201 11.98 13.27 1.16
C LYS A 201 12.32 12.82 -0.27
N ILE A 202 11.37 12.21 -0.98
CA ILE A 202 11.56 11.83 -2.40
C ILE A 202 11.75 13.07 -3.28
N VAL A 203 10.96 14.11 -3.07
CA VAL A 203 11.11 15.39 -3.81
C VAL A 203 12.46 16.05 -3.51
N ASP A 204 12.85 16.12 -2.24
CA ASP A 204 14.14 16.71 -1.82
C ASP A 204 15.34 15.97 -2.40
N THR A 205 15.30 14.63 -2.40
CA THR A 205 16.36 13.81 -3.00
C THR A 205 16.43 13.99 -4.51
N ARG A 206 15.29 14.11 -5.20
CA ARG A 206 15.22 14.42 -6.62
C ARG A 206 15.80 15.80 -6.93
N ILE A 207 15.49 16.82 -6.13
CA ILE A 207 16.06 18.17 -6.29
C ILE A 207 17.57 18.16 -6.04
N LYS A 208 18.05 17.47 -5.00
CA LYS A 208 19.49 17.32 -4.71
C LYS A 208 20.21 16.60 -5.84
N ALA A 209 19.62 15.54 -6.40
CA ALA A 209 20.17 14.83 -7.56
C ALA A 209 20.24 15.71 -8.81
N ALA A 210 19.16 16.45 -9.12
CA ALA A 210 19.14 17.41 -10.22
C ALA A 210 20.16 18.54 -10.01
N GLY A 211 20.33 19.02 -8.77
CA GLY A 211 21.35 20.01 -8.41
C GLY A 211 22.78 19.49 -8.62
N ARG A 212 23.04 18.22 -8.28
CA ARG A 212 24.34 17.56 -8.56
C ARG A 212 24.59 17.42 -10.05
N GLN A 213 23.57 17.03 -10.83
CA GLN A 213 23.69 16.94 -12.28
C GLN A 213 23.98 18.31 -12.93
N ARG A 214 23.31 19.37 -12.47
CA ARG A 214 23.60 20.75 -12.90
C ARG A 214 25.03 21.18 -12.57
N LYS A 215 25.52 20.89 -11.36
CA LYS A 215 26.91 21.20 -10.97
C LYS A 215 27.93 20.42 -11.79
N ALA A 216 27.69 19.14 -12.06
CA ALA A 216 28.56 18.32 -12.90
C ALA A 216 28.66 18.90 -14.33
N LEU A 217 27.53 19.30 -14.92
CA LEU A 217 27.51 19.95 -16.24
C LEU A 217 28.25 21.30 -16.25
N GLN A 218 28.11 22.11 -15.19
CA GLN A 218 28.87 23.36 -15.06
C GLN A 218 30.39 23.11 -15.01
N MET A 219 30.83 22.08 -14.29
CA MET A 219 32.24 21.68 -14.23
C MET A 219 32.75 21.17 -15.58
N VAL A 220 31.94 20.39 -16.30
CA VAL A 220 32.30 19.93 -17.66
C VAL A 220 32.46 21.13 -18.61
N GLN A 221 31.54 22.11 -18.57
CA GLN A 221 31.63 23.31 -19.39
C GLN A 221 32.88 24.15 -19.07
N SER A 222 33.25 24.28 -17.79
CA SER A 222 34.48 25.00 -17.42
C SER A 222 35.75 24.28 -17.89
N HIS A 223 35.77 22.93 -17.87
CA HIS A 223 36.85 22.16 -18.45
C HIS A 223 36.97 22.34 -19.97
N TYR A 224 35.85 22.39 -20.71
CA TYR A 224 35.89 22.67 -22.15
C TYR A 224 36.53 24.03 -22.46
N ASN A 225 36.21 25.07 -21.69
CA ASN A 225 36.81 26.40 -21.86
C ASN A 225 38.32 26.40 -21.56
N ASN A 226 38.74 25.71 -20.50
CA ASN A 226 40.17 25.58 -20.15
C ASN A 226 40.94 24.79 -21.21
N ILE A 227 40.37 23.72 -21.76
CA ILE A 227 40.97 22.94 -22.84
C ILE A 227 41.15 23.80 -24.09
N GLN A 228 40.16 24.64 -24.45
CA GLN A 228 40.32 25.54 -25.59
C GLN A 228 41.43 26.58 -25.38
N GLN A 229 41.61 27.10 -24.17
CA GLN A 229 42.72 28.00 -23.85
C GLN A 229 44.07 27.29 -23.87
N LEU A 230 44.16 26.09 -23.28
CA LEU A 230 45.36 25.25 -23.34
C LEU A 230 45.69 24.85 -24.78
N GLN A 231 44.71 24.60 -25.64
CA GLN A 231 44.96 24.39 -27.07
C GLN A 231 45.59 25.63 -27.71
N ARG A 232 45.18 26.86 -27.37
CA ARG A 232 45.84 28.08 -27.90
C ARG A 232 47.26 28.26 -27.39
N ILE A 233 47.54 27.90 -26.14
CA ILE A 233 48.87 28.08 -25.52
C ILE A 233 49.82 26.94 -25.91
N ALA A 234 49.36 25.70 -25.89
CA ALA A 234 50.12 24.52 -26.32
C ALA A 234 50.34 24.48 -27.84
N TYR A 235 49.44 25.08 -28.63
CA TYR A 235 49.69 25.34 -30.06
C TYR A 235 50.24 26.75 -30.33
N GLY A 236 50.73 27.44 -29.29
CA GLY A 236 51.67 28.55 -29.45
C GLY A 236 52.94 28.01 -30.10
N GLN A 237 53.02 28.16 -31.42
CA GLN A 237 54.03 27.62 -32.35
C GLN A 237 53.95 26.12 -32.70
N ALA A 238 52.78 25.65 -33.14
CA ALA A 238 52.74 24.49 -34.05
C ALA A 238 52.28 24.95 -35.44
N SER A 239 53.04 24.55 -36.47
CA SER A 239 52.93 24.98 -37.87
C SER A 239 51.46 25.16 -38.34
N PRO A 240 51.10 26.26 -39.01
CA PRO A 240 49.72 26.58 -39.43
C PRO A 240 49.14 25.63 -40.49
N TRP A 241 49.91 24.63 -40.91
CA TRP A 241 49.53 23.65 -41.91
C TRP A 241 48.79 22.48 -41.27
N ASN A 242 47.47 22.54 -41.36
CA ASN A 242 46.60 21.38 -41.12
C ASN A 242 46.48 20.61 -42.44
N VAL A 243 47.07 19.43 -42.52
CA VAL A 243 47.01 18.58 -43.72
C VAL A 243 46.26 17.31 -43.36
N GLY A 244 45.10 17.14 -43.98
CA GLY A 244 44.25 15.97 -43.86
C GLY A 244 44.10 15.30 -45.22
N VAL A 245 44.40 14.00 -45.30
CA VAL A 245 44.15 13.17 -46.47
C VAL A 245 43.26 12.03 -46.04
N ALA A 246 42.06 11.95 -46.61
CA ALA A 246 41.18 10.80 -46.46
C ALA A 246 41.09 10.09 -47.81
N TYR A 247 41.42 8.81 -47.82
CA TYR A 247 41.33 7.96 -49.00
C TYR A 247 40.41 6.79 -48.71
N ARG A 248 39.39 6.64 -49.56
CA ARG A 248 38.45 5.53 -49.54
C ARG A 248 38.75 4.64 -50.73
N LEU A 249 39.07 3.38 -50.47
CA LEU A 249 39.25 2.41 -51.53
C LEU A 249 37.87 2.07 -52.12
N PRO A 250 37.65 2.25 -53.44
CA PRO A 250 36.41 1.85 -54.08
C PRO A 250 36.19 0.33 -53.91
N GLU A 251 34.93 -0.08 -53.74
CA GLU A 251 34.49 -1.48 -53.55
C GLU A 251 34.97 -2.16 -52.25
N THR A 252 35.43 -1.39 -51.24
CA THR A 252 35.79 -1.93 -49.92
C THR A 252 35.25 -1.07 -48.78
N ASN A 253 34.94 -1.70 -47.64
CA ASN A 253 34.41 -1.04 -46.43
C ASN A 253 35.49 -0.27 -45.63
N ILE A 254 36.68 -0.05 -46.19
CA ILE A 254 37.84 0.50 -45.48
C ILE A 254 38.02 1.98 -45.80
N ASN A 255 37.95 2.81 -44.76
CA ASN A 255 38.26 4.23 -44.81
C ASN A 255 39.58 4.50 -44.11
N LEU A 256 40.53 5.12 -44.82
CA LEU A 256 41.80 5.58 -44.28
C LEU A 256 41.78 7.09 -44.19
N SER A 257 41.93 7.65 -42.99
CA SER A 257 42.14 9.09 -42.81
C SER A 257 43.46 9.35 -42.09
N PHE A 258 44.23 10.26 -42.66
CA PHE A 258 45.47 10.77 -42.12
C PHE A 258 45.28 12.26 -41.86
N GLY A 259 45.56 12.72 -40.64
CA GLY A 259 45.44 14.13 -40.29
C GLY A 259 46.61 14.55 -39.43
N ARG A 260 47.35 15.57 -39.87
CA ARG A 260 48.33 16.25 -39.02
C ARG A 260 47.77 17.60 -38.60
N GLN A 261 47.51 17.76 -37.30
CA GLN A 261 47.00 19.00 -36.71
C GLN A 261 47.81 19.33 -35.46
N GLY A 262 48.39 20.53 -35.44
CA GLY A 262 49.12 21.03 -34.27
C GLY A 262 50.36 20.22 -33.88
N GLY A 263 51.01 19.52 -34.82
CA GLY A 263 52.16 18.69 -34.49
C GLY A 263 51.81 17.32 -33.89
N ARG A 264 50.54 16.91 -33.94
CA ARG A 264 50.13 15.52 -33.71
C ARG A 264 49.72 14.88 -35.02
N THR A 265 50.16 13.65 -35.25
CA THR A 265 49.80 12.87 -36.43
C THR A 265 48.78 11.82 -36.03
N ASN A 266 47.57 11.96 -36.56
CA ASN A 266 46.47 11.04 -36.31
C ASN A 266 46.26 10.20 -37.55
N VAL A 267 46.34 8.88 -37.39
CA VAL A 267 45.99 7.91 -38.43
C VAL A 267 44.78 7.14 -37.94
N GLN A 268 43.68 7.24 -38.66
CA GLN A 268 42.45 6.55 -38.35
C GLN A 268 42.11 5.61 -39.50
N ILE A 269 41.98 4.33 -39.15
CA ILE A 269 41.50 3.29 -40.05
C ILE A 269 40.15 2.87 -39.50
N SER A 270 39.09 3.11 -40.28
CA SER A 270 37.73 2.72 -39.89
C SER A 270 37.13 1.80 -40.93
N CYS A 271 36.53 0.70 -40.46
CA CYS A 271 35.74 -0.18 -41.29
C CYS A 271 34.27 0.17 -41.05
N VAL A 272 33.60 0.75 -42.04
CA VAL A 272 32.19 1.15 -41.95
C VAL A 272 31.43 0.52 -43.13
N PRO A 273 30.37 -0.26 -42.88
CA PRO A 273 29.56 -0.87 -43.94
C PRO A 273 28.92 0.19 -44.85
N GLU A 274 28.89 -0.10 -46.15
CA GLU A 274 28.44 0.81 -47.23
C GLU A 274 27.08 1.47 -46.99
N ASP A 275 26.15 0.80 -46.31
CA ASP A 275 24.78 1.28 -46.05
C ASP A 275 24.69 2.47 -45.07
N SER A 276 25.80 2.89 -44.45
CA SER A 276 25.83 3.97 -43.44
C SER A 276 26.77 5.14 -43.76
N SER A 277 27.19 5.27 -45.02
CA SER A 277 28.17 6.29 -45.44
C SER A 277 27.69 7.74 -45.33
N ASN A 278 26.38 7.98 -45.35
CA ASN A 278 25.81 9.34 -45.25
C ASN A 278 25.83 9.91 -43.83
N LEU A 279 26.19 9.10 -42.83
CA LEU A 279 26.37 9.57 -41.45
C LEU A 279 27.76 10.17 -41.21
N LEU A 280 28.71 10.12 -42.14
CA LEU A 280 30.06 10.67 -41.97
C LEU A 280 30.15 12.19 -42.25
N GLY A 281 29.13 12.94 -41.83
CA GLY A 281 29.23 14.40 -41.66
C GLY A 281 29.90 14.77 -40.34
N ARG A 282 30.14 16.07 -40.11
CA ARG A 282 30.83 16.61 -38.91
C ARG A 282 30.25 16.14 -37.55
N ASP A 283 29.02 15.62 -37.53
CA ASP A 283 28.31 15.12 -36.34
C ASP A 283 28.12 13.58 -36.31
N GLY A 284 28.78 12.86 -37.21
CA GLY A 284 28.53 11.45 -37.53
C GLY A 284 28.89 10.38 -36.51
N PHE A 285 29.64 10.74 -35.46
CA PHE A 285 30.04 9.80 -34.41
C PHE A 285 29.05 9.73 -33.24
N THR A 286 27.97 10.53 -33.26
CA THR A 286 27.07 10.66 -32.10
C THR A 286 25.78 9.83 -32.20
N GLY A 287 25.50 9.23 -33.36
CA GLY A 287 24.36 8.35 -33.58
C GLY A 287 24.71 6.88 -33.42
N GLY A 288 24.85 6.40 -32.18
CA GLY A 288 24.77 4.98 -31.83
C GLY A 288 25.81 4.05 -32.47
N VAL A 289 26.81 3.64 -31.69
CA VAL A 289 27.65 2.49 -32.02
C VAL A 289 26.81 1.21 -32.03
N ASN A 290 26.31 0.82 -33.21
CA ASN A 290 25.91 -0.56 -33.45
C ASN A 290 27.15 -1.47 -33.43
N PRO A 291 27.03 -2.74 -33.00
CA PRO A 291 28.16 -3.63 -32.68
C PRO A 291 29.11 -4.00 -33.85
N GLY A 292 28.94 -3.40 -35.04
CA GLY A 292 29.74 -3.67 -36.24
C GLY A 292 30.83 -2.63 -36.56
N ASN A 293 30.93 -1.53 -35.82
CA ASN A 293 31.90 -0.47 -36.13
C ASN A 293 33.24 -0.72 -35.43
N VAL A 294 34.17 -1.38 -36.13
CA VAL A 294 35.54 -1.56 -35.66
C VAL A 294 36.43 -0.48 -36.29
N GLY A 295 36.91 0.43 -35.45
CA GLY A 295 37.87 1.46 -35.83
C GLY A 295 39.09 1.39 -34.93
N MET A 296 40.28 1.47 -35.53
CA MET A 296 41.53 1.62 -34.80
C MET A 296 42.07 3.02 -35.10
N THR A 297 42.23 3.83 -34.05
CA THR A 297 42.82 5.16 -34.14
C THR A 297 44.16 5.13 -33.42
N VAL A 298 45.24 5.41 -34.13
CA VAL A 298 46.57 5.52 -33.55
C VAL A 298 46.98 6.98 -33.58
N ASN A 299 47.15 7.56 -32.40
CA ASN A 299 47.64 8.92 -32.23
C ASN A 299 49.15 8.86 -32.02
N LEU A 300 49.91 9.29 -33.02
CA LEU A 300 51.35 9.37 -32.94
C LEU A 300 51.73 10.81 -32.57
N ALA A 301 52.23 11.00 -31.35
CA ALA A 301 52.86 12.24 -30.93
C ALA A 301 54.32 12.22 -31.36
N VAL A 302 54.60 12.81 -32.53
CA VAL A 302 55.95 13.06 -33.04
C VAL A 302 56.08 14.54 -33.38
#